data_AF-A0A109ULS4-F1
#
_entry.id   AF-A0A109ULS4-F1
#
_cell.length_a   1.000
_cell.length_b   1.000
_cell.length_c   1.000
_cell.angle_alpha   90.00
_cell.angle_beta   90.00
_cell.angle_gamma   90.00
#
_symmetry.space_group_name_H-M   'P 1'
#
loop_
_entity.id
_entity.type
_entity.pdbx_description
1 polymer ?
#
loop_
_entity_poly.entity_id
_entity_poly.type
_entity_poly.pdbx_seq_one_letter_code
_entity_poly.pdbx_strand_id
1 'polypeptide(L)'
;MEESRVEDTKRLLKHRLYHDELPEEHEDPLIRHLHRIIRLAVKVLSILMVLVIIWGVIDVVYMLYTRLMTPPFMLFEVSDIFAIFSAFMVVLIAIEIFINIRLYLGTNMLPIQLVIATALMAIARKVIIMDTDYVTAMEIMAIAAVVLALGITHWLVTRRP
;
A
#
# COMPACT_ATOMS: atom_id res chain seq x y z
N MET A 1 2.99 -36.73 -21.77
CA MET A 1 4.31 -36.11 -22.05
C MET A 1 4.21 -34.60 -22.24
N GLU A 2 3.11 -34.10 -22.81
CA GLU A 2 2.87 -32.66 -23.00
C GLU A 2 2.45 -31.93 -21.72
N GLU A 3 1.64 -32.57 -20.86
CA GLU A 3 1.17 -31.98 -19.59
C GLU A 3 2.31 -31.69 -18.60
N SER A 4 3.32 -32.56 -18.49
CA SER A 4 4.45 -32.31 -17.57
C SER A 4 5.31 -31.11 -18.04
N ARG A 5 5.40 -30.87 -19.35
CA ARG A 5 6.13 -29.73 -19.93
C ARG A 5 5.40 -28.41 -19.70
N VAL A 6 4.06 -28.41 -19.71
CA VAL A 6 3.24 -27.23 -19.39
C VAL A 6 3.31 -26.88 -17.90
N GLU A 7 3.34 -27.89 -17.03
CA GLU A 7 3.44 -27.69 -15.58
C GLU A 7 4.83 -27.20 -15.14
N ASP A 8 5.89 -27.70 -15.77
CA ASP A 8 7.25 -27.17 -15.60
C ASP A 8 7.36 -25.73 -16.13
N THR A 9 6.72 -25.41 -17.26
CA THR A 9 6.71 -24.04 -17.80
C THR A 9 5.99 -23.06 -16.87
N LYS A 10 4.85 -23.46 -16.28
CA LYS A 10 4.16 -22.68 -15.24
C LYS A 10 5.01 -22.51 -13.98
N ARG A 11 5.74 -23.54 -13.53
CA ARG A 11 6.67 -23.46 -12.40
C ARG A 11 7.84 -22.51 -12.67
N LEU A 12 8.39 -22.53 -13.89
CA LEU A 12 9.52 -21.68 -14.28
C LEU A 12 9.13 -20.21 -14.45
N LEU A 13 7.92 -19.93 -14.96
CA LEU A 13 7.35 -18.57 -15.00
C LEU A 13 7.08 -18.02 -13.59
N LYS A 14 6.50 -18.85 -12.71
CA LYS A 14 6.31 -18.50 -11.29
C LYS A 14 7.63 -18.23 -10.56
N HIS A 15 8.76 -18.77 -11.02
CA HIS A 15 10.08 -18.52 -10.42
C HIS A 15 10.78 -17.27 -10.97
N ARG A 16 10.51 -16.84 -12.22
CA ARG A 16 11.15 -15.65 -12.83
C ARG A 16 10.54 -14.31 -12.44
N LEU A 17 9.28 -14.28 -12.02
CA LEU A 17 8.62 -13.06 -11.51
C LEU A 17 9.04 -12.69 -10.07
N TYR A 18 9.83 -13.55 -9.45
CA TYR A 18 10.16 -13.48 -8.04
C TYR A 18 11.69 -13.53 -7.89
N HIS A 19 12.31 -12.35 -7.87
CA HIS A 19 13.71 -12.25 -7.45
C HIS A 19 13.76 -12.37 -5.93
N ASP A 20 14.40 -13.45 -5.46
CA ASP A 20 14.68 -13.67 -4.05
C ASP A 20 15.82 -12.74 -3.65
N GLU A 21 15.50 -11.61 -3.03
CA GLU A 21 16.50 -10.61 -2.68
C GLU A 21 17.32 -11.02 -1.45
N LEU A 22 16.91 -12.11 -0.79
CA LEU A 22 17.46 -12.58 0.49
C LEU A 22 17.54 -14.13 0.57
N PRO A 23 18.49 -14.78 -0.14
CA PRO A 23 18.66 -16.23 -0.07
C PRO A 23 19.06 -16.68 1.34
N GLU A 24 18.45 -17.75 1.87
CA GLU A 24 18.75 -18.26 3.21
C GLU A 24 20.17 -18.83 3.37
N GLU A 25 20.82 -19.20 2.26
CA GLU A 25 22.21 -19.64 2.20
C GLU A 25 23.06 -18.59 1.47
N HIS A 26 23.67 -17.70 2.23
CA HIS A 26 24.92 -17.04 1.82
C HIS A 26 26.00 -17.56 2.76
N GLU A 27 27.12 -18.02 2.20
CA GLU A 27 28.27 -18.52 2.97
C GLU A 27 28.85 -17.46 3.93
N ASP A 28 28.49 -16.18 3.72
CA ASP A 28 29.00 -15.04 4.46
C ASP A 28 28.26 -14.80 5.79
N PRO A 29 28.91 -15.01 6.96
CA PRO A 29 28.29 -14.89 8.28
C PRO A 29 27.78 -13.47 8.59
N LEU A 30 28.31 -12.44 7.91
CA LEU A 30 27.82 -11.06 8.05
C LEU A 30 26.41 -10.92 7.45
N ILE A 31 26.21 -11.43 6.24
CA ILE A 31 24.93 -11.34 5.52
C ILE A 31 23.80 -12.00 6.32
N ARG A 32 24.08 -13.16 6.95
CA ARG A 32 23.11 -13.84 7.82
C ARG A 32 22.70 -13.01 9.03
N HIS A 33 23.63 -12.28 9.65
CA HIS A 33 23.31 -11.37 10.76
C HIS A 33 22.45 -10.19 10.31
N LEU A 34 22.79 -9.57 9.18
CA LEU A 34 22.02 -8.48 8.60
C LEU A 34 20.57 -8.91 8.30
N HIS A 35 20.39 -10.08 7.68
CA HIS A 35 19.06 -10.66 7.41
C HIS A 35 18.22 -10.85 8.68
N ARG A 36 18.86 -11.26 9.78
CA ARG A 36 18.17 -11.45 11.07
C ARG A 36 17.69 -10.13 11.65
N ILE A 37 18.51 -9.07 11.54
CA ILE A 37 18.15 -7.71 11.99
C ILE A 37 16.99 -7.18 11.15
N ILE A 38 17.05 -7.34 9.82
CA ILE A 38 15.97 -6.91 8.91
C ILE A 38 14.65 -7.59 9.28
N ARG A 39 14.65 -8.92 9.44
CA ARG A 39 13.43 -9.66 9.83
C ARG A 39 12.87 -9.20 11.18
N LEU A 40 13.73 -8.91 12.16
CA LEU A 40 13.29 -8.36 13.44
C LEU A 40 12.67 -6.96 13.27
N ALA A 41 13.31 -6.08 12.51
CA ALA A 41 12.83 -4.73 12.26
C ALA A 41 11.45 -4.73 11.58
N VAL A 42 11.25 -5.57 10.55
CA VAL A 42 9.97 -5.69 9.84
C VAL A 42 8.87 -6.25 10.75
N LYS A 43 9.20 -7.19 11.65
CA LYS A 43 8.25 -7.71 12.63
C LYS A 43 7.80 -6.63 13.63
N VAL A 44 8.75 -5.83 14.12
CA VAL A 44 8.43 -4.67 14.98
C VAL A 44 7.57 -3.67 14.22
N LEU A 45 7.91 -3.35 12.96
CA LEU A 45 7.16 -2.45 12.12
C LEU A 45 5.71 -2.92 11.92
N SER A 46 5.50 -4.22 11.72
CA SER A 46 4.15 -4.80 11.59
C SER A 46 3.31 -4.60 12.85
N ILE A 47 3.89 -4.73 14.04
CA ILE A 47 3.20 -4.48 15.31
C ILE A 47 2.84 -3.00 15.43
N LEU A 48 3.80 -2.11 15.15
CA LEU A 48 3.59 -0.67 15.17
C LEU A 48 2.47 -0.24 14.21
N MET A 49 2.42 -0.82 13.01
CA MET A 49 1.37 -0.52 12.02
C MET A 49 -0.02 -0.94 12.51
N VAL A 50 -0.14 -2.08 13.20
CA VAL A 50 -1.43 -2.48 13.81
C VAL A 50 -1.87 -1.47 14.87
N LEU A 51 -0.95 -0.97 15.68
CA LEU A 51 -1.26 0.09 16.64
C LEU A 51 -1.73 1.36 15.91
N VAL A 52 -1.03 1.80 14.86
CA VAL A 52 -1.45 2.97 14.05
C VAL A 52 -2.86 2.79 13.48
N ILE A 53 -3.20 1.59 12.99
CA ILE A 53 -4.56 1.29 12.49
C ILE A 53 -5.59 1.44 13.61
N ILE A 54 -5.34 0.87 14.79
CA ILE A 54 -6.27 0.97 15.94
C ILE A 54 -6.46 2.44 16.33
N TRP A 55 -5.37 3.19 16.47
CA TRP A 55 -5.42 4.62 16.78
C TRP A 55 -6.17 5.42 15.72
N GLY A 56 -5.94 5.14 14.44
CA GLY A 56 -6.65 5.81 13.36
C GLY A 56 -8.15 5.52 13.36
N VAL A 57 -8.58 4.29 13.70
CA VAL A 57 -10.01 3.97 13.84
C VAL A 57 -10.62 4.74 15.03
N ILE A 58 -9.92 4.79 16.17
CA ILE A 58 -10.36 5.56 17.33
C ILE A 58 -10.49 7.04 16.98
N ASP A 59 -9.51 7.60 16.26
CA ASP A 59 -9.51 9.00 15.83
C ASP A 59 -10.68 9.32 14.91
N VAL A 60 -10.99 8.45 13.94
CA VAL A 60 -12.18 8.59 13.08
C VAL A 60 -13.47 8.58 13.89
N VAL A 61 -13.61 7.66 14.84
CA VAL A 61 -14.80 7.58 15.72
C VAL A 61 -14.91 8.82 16.59
N TYR A 62 -13.79 9.27 17.16
CA TYR A 62 -13.74 10.48 18.00
C TYR A 62 -14.11 11.72 17.20
N MET A 63 -13.60 11.86 15.98
CA MET A 63 -13.94 12.96 15.09
C MET A 63 -15.42 12.95 14.73
N LEU A 64 -15.98 11.78 14.37
CA LEU A 64 -17.40 11.65 14.08
C LEU A 64 -18.27 12.05 15.28
N TYR A 65 -17.92 11.57 16.48
CA TYR A 65 -18.60 11.93 17.72
C TYR A 65 -18.54 13.43 17.98
N THR A 66 -17.36 14.03 17.84
CA THR A 66 -17.15 15.46 18.08
C THR A 66 -18.00 16.30 17.12
N ARG A 67 -18.00 15.96 15.82
CA ARG A 67 -18.77 16.67 14.79
C ARG A 67 -20.29 16.57 15.00
N LEU A 68 -20.80 15.42 15.45
CA LEU A 68 -22.22 15.24 15.76
C LEU A 68 -22.68 16.07 16.97
N MET A 69 -21.78 16.28 17.93
CA MET A 69 -22.04 17.01 19.18
C MET A 69 -21.72 18.51 19.09
N THR A 70 -21.16 18.99 17.98
CA THR A 70 -21.02 20.44 17.73
C THR A 70 -22.29 21.02 17.12
N PRO A 71 -22.76 22.21 17.56
CA PRO A 71 -23.88 22.89 16.91
C PRO A 71 -23.53 23.30 15.47
N PRO A 72 -24.45 23.18 14.48
CA PRO A 72 -25.80 22.61 14.56
C PRO A 72 -25.77 21.08 14.70
N PHE A 73 -26.42 20.58 15.76
CA PHE A 73 -26.34 19.17 16.13
C PHE A 73 -26.89 18.25 15.02
N MET A 74 -26.23 17.10 14.82
CA MET A 74 -26.58 16.06 13.85
C MET A 74 -26.63 16.48 12.37
N LEU A 75 -26.09 17.66 12.01
CA LEU A 75 -25.99 18.09 10.63
C LEU A 75 -24.52 18.13 10.22
N PHE A 76 -24.20 17.52 9.07
CA PHE A 76 -22.88 17.60 8.48
C PHE A 76 -22.86 18.63 7.35
N GLU A 77 -21.86 19.50 7.36
CA GLU A 77 -21.51 20.28 6.19
C GLU A 77 -20.64 19.47 5.23
N VAL A 78 -20.54 19.89 3.97
CA VAL A 78 -19.72 19.23 2.95
C VAL A 78 -18.24 19.15 3.40
N SER A 79 -17.75 20.21 4.06
CA SER A 79 -16.42 20.30 4.64
C SER A 79 -16.17 19.24 5.73
N ASP A 80 -17.16 18.96 6.59
CA ASP A 80 -17.06 17.92 7.62
C ASP A 80 -17.00 16.53 7.00
N ILE A 81 -17.78 16.29 5.94
CA ILE A 81 -17.77 15.02 5.20
C ILE A 81 -16.39 14.77 4.59
N PHE A 82 -15.78 15.78 3.95
CA PHE A 82 -14.44 15.65 3.41
C PHE A 82 -13.37 15.42 4.49
N ALA A 83 -13.50 16.06 5.65
CA ALA A 83 -12.61 15.81 6.78
C ALA A 83 -12.72 14.36 7.28
N ILE A 84 -13.95 13.86 7.40
CA ILE A 84 -14.23 12.47 7.79
C ILE A 84 -13.65 11.49 6.77
N PHE A 85 -13.90 11.68 5.47
CA PHE A 85 -13.31 10.84 4.43
C PHE A 85 -11.78 10.89 4.42
N SER A 86 -11.18 12.06 4.67
CA SER A 86 -9.73 12.19 4.79
C SER A 86 -9.18 11.34 5.93
N ALA A 87 -9.82 11.35 7.10
CA ALA A 87 -9.42 10.48 8.22
C ALA A 87 -9.61 8.99 7.89
N PHE A 88 -10.70 8.61 7.22
CA PHE A 88 -10.87 7.25 6.72
C PHE A 88 -9.74 6.83 5.76
N MET A 89 -9.29 7.72 4.87
CA MET A 89 -8.18 7.40 3.98
C MET A 89 -6.88 7.17 4.72
N VAL A 90 -6.60 7.94 5.78
CA VAL A 90 -5.39 7.72 6.60
C VAL A 90 -5.40 6.30 7.17
N VAL A 91 -6.55 5.82 7.66
CA VAL A 91 -6.70 4.44 8.14
C VAL A 91 -6.49 3.42 7.01
N LEU A 92 -7.07 3.67 5.84
CA LEU A 92 -6.97 2.75 4.69
C LEU A 92 -5.53 2.68 4.14
N ILE A 93 -4.80 3.79 4.13
CA ILE A 93 -3.37 3.83 3.80
C ILE A 93 -2.57 3.02 4.82
N ALA A 94 -2.87 3.13 6.12
CA ALA A 94 -2.19 2.34 7.14
C ALA A 94 -2.41 0.83 6.95
N ILE A 95 -3.62 0.42 6.57
CA ILE A 95 -3.93 -0.99 6.23
C ILE A 95 -3.16 -1.44 4.99
N GLU A 96 -3.13 -0.63 3.93
CA GLU A 96 -2.39 -0.94 2.69
C GLU A 96 -0.89 -1.11 2.96
N ILE A 97 -0.29 -0.20 3.74
CA ILE A 97 1.12 -0.30 4.15
C ILE A 97 1.36 -1.56 5.00
N PHE A 98 0.46 -1.89 5.94
CA PHE A 98 0.58 -3.13 6.73
C PHE A 98 0.59 -4.38 5.85
N ILE A 99 -0.28 -4.45 4.84
CA ILE A 99 -0.34 -5.58 3.90
C ILE A 99 0.99 -5.70 3.15
N ASN A 100 1.53 -4.58 2.65
CA ASN A 100 2.83 -4.56 1.96
C ASN A 100 3.99 -5.04 2.85
N ILE A 101 4.01 -4.62 4.12
CA ILE A 101 5.02 -5.05 5.11
C ILE A 101 4.86 -6.52 5.45
N ARG A 102 3.64 -7.00 5.69
CA ARG A 102 3.38 -8.42 6.01
C ARG A 102 3.82 -9.31 4.86
N LEU A 103 3.61 -8.89 3.62
CA LEU A 103 4.00 -9.69 2.47
C LEU A 103 5.51 -9.89 2.41
N TYR A 104 6.30 -8.90 2.82
CA TYR A 104 7.75 -9.06 3.03
C TYR A 104 8.10 -10.12 4.10
N LEU A 105 7.28 -10.27 5.14
CA LEU A 105 7.47 -11.35 6.14
C LEU A 105 7.03 -12.72 5.64
N GLY A 106 6.05 -12.77 4.72
CA GLY A 106 5.45 -14.01 4.22
C GLY A 106 6.17 -14.61 3.01
N THR A 107 6.90 -13.80 2.25
CA THR A 107 7.67 -14.20 1.08
C THR A 107 9.00 -13.46 1.09
N ASN A 108 10.15 -14.15 0.91
CA ASN A 108 11.47 -13.51 0.84
C ASN A 108 11.68 -12.64 -0.44
N MET A 109 10.64 -12.49 -1.25
CA MET A 109 10.65 -11.77 -2.51
C MET A 109 9.80 -10.50 -2.41
N LEU A 110 10.30 -9.38 -2.94
CA LEU A 110 9.54 -8.14 -3.05
C LEU A 110 8.50 -8.28 -4.17
N PRO A 111 7.20 -8.25 -3.86
CA PRO A 111 6.14 -8.34 -4.86
C PRO A 111 5.93 -6.96 -5.47
N ILE A 112 6.86 -6.56 -6.32
CA ILE A 112 6.90 -5.23 -6.96
C ILE A 112 5.56 -4.89 -7.64
N GLN A 113 4.89 -5.91 -8.21
CA GLN A 113 3.55 -5.78 -8.78
C GLN A 113 2.51 -5.29 -7.76
N LEU A 114 2.51 -5.83 -6.53
CA LEU A 114 1.60 -5.40 -5.48
C LEU A 114 1.90 -3.95 -5.06
N VAL A 115 3.18 -3.61 -4.88
CA VAL A 115 3.58 -2.26 -4.46
C VAL A 115 3.12 -1.22 -5.47
N ILE A 116 3.33 -1.44 -6.77
CA ILE A 116 2.88 -0.51 -7.82
C ILE A 116 1.34 -0.43 -7.85
N ALA A 117 0.64 -1.55 -7.72
CA ALA A 117 -0.82 -1.55 -7.65
C ALA A 117 -1.33 -0.77 -6.42
N THR A 118 -0.69 -0.90 -5.26
CA THR A 118 -1.03 -0.11 -4.06
C THR A 118 -0.74 1.38 -4.24
N ALA A 119 0.32 1.75 -4.96
CA ALA A 119 0.59 3.15 -5.28
C ALA A 119 -0.49 3.76 -6.18
N LEU A 120 -0.92 3.02 -7.22
CA LEU A 120 -2.04 3.43 -8.08
C LEU A 120 -3.34 3.57 -7.29
N MET A 121 -3.65 2.59 -6.44
CA MET A 121 -4.85 2.59 -5.59
C MET A 121 -4.85 3.78 -4.60
N ALA A 122 -3.70 4.08 -3.99
CA ALA A 122 -3.54 5.20 -3.06
C ALA A 122 -3.72 6.57 -3.74
N ILE A 123 -3.21 6.74 -4.98
CA ILE A 123 -3.45 7.99 -5.72
C ILE A 123 -4.91 8.08 -6.19
N ALA A 124 -5.49 6.98 -6.68
CA ALA A 124 -6.89 6.95 -7.06
C ALA A 124 -7.80 7.35 -5.89
N ARG A 125 -7.54 6.81 -4.68
CA ARG A 125 -8.17 7.27 -3.43
C ARG A 125 -8.07 8.78 -3.26
N LYS A 126 -6.86 9.32 -3.33
CA LYS A 126 -6.62 10.73 -3.05
C LYS A 126 -7.36 11.64 -4.03
N VAL A 127 -7.43 11.26 -5.30
CA VAL A 127 -8.18 11.99 -6.33
C VAL A 127 -9.68 12.00 -6.05
N ILE A 128 -10.25 10.91 -5.53
CA ILE A 128 -11.70 10.82 -5.23
C ILE A 128 -12.13 11.82 -4.13
N ILE A 129 -11.27 12.14 -3.17
CA ILE A 129 -11.58 13.05 -2.06
C ILE A 129 -11.12 14.49 -2.34
N MET A 130 -10.33 14.70 -3.38
CA MET A 130 -9.75 15.99 -3.70
C MET A 130 -10.83 17.03 -3.96
N ASP A 131 -10.77 18.14 -3.22
CA ASP A 131 -11.64 19.30 -3.43
C ASP A 131 -11.05 20.20 -4.53
N THR A 132 -11.77 20.35 -5.63
CA THR A 132 -11.31 21.15 -6.77
C THR A 132 -11.30 22.65 -6.51
N ASP A 133 -11.97 23.12 -5.46
CA ASP A 133 -12.01 24.56 -5.12
C ASP A 133 -10.68 25.06 -4.56
N TYR A 134 -9.87 24.15 -4.01
CA TYR A 134 -8.57 24.46 -3.40
C TYR A 134 -7.38 23.95 -4.23
N VAL A 135 -7.62 23.44 -5.44
CA VAL A 135 -6.59 22.83 -6.28
C VAL A 135 -6.55 23.53 -7.63
N THR A 136 -5.36 24.00 -8.00
CA THR A 136 -5.12 24.66 -9.28
C THR A 136 -5.15 23.68 -10.44
N ALA A 137 -5.48 24.17 -11.64
CA ALA A 137 -5.43 23.36 -12.87
C ALA A 137 -4.04 22.73 -13.09
N MET A 138 -2.97 23.41 -12.68
CA MET A 138 -1.61 22.88 -12.79
C MET A 138 -1.39 21.67 -11.87
N GLU A 139 -1.91 21.70 -10.65
CA GLU A 139 -1.84 20.57 -9.72
C GLU A 139 -2.65 19.37 -10.21
N ILE A 140 -3.83 19.61 -10.79
CA ILE A 140 -4.64 18.54 -11.41
C ILE A 140 -3.86 17.89 -12.57
N MET A 141 -3.23 18.69 -13.42
CA MET A 141 -2.39 18.19 -14.53
C MET A 141 -1.17 17.41 -14.02
N ALA A 142 -0.54 17.86 -12.93
CA ALA A 142 0.58 17.15 -12.32
C ALA A 142 0.14 15.77 -11.78
N ILE A 143 -1.01 15.71 -11.10
CA ILE A 143 -1.57 14.44 -10.60
C ILE A 143 -1.90 13.51 -11.78
N ALA A 144 -2.52 14.02 -12.84
CA ALA A 144 -2.81 13.24 -14.05
C ALA A 144 -1.54 12.65 -14.67
N ALA A 145 -0.46 13.43 -14.74
CA ALA A 145 0.83 12.97 -15.24
C ALA A 145 1.42 11.84 -14.36
N VAL A 146 1.34 11.97 -13.03
CA VAL A 146 1.79 10.92 -12.09
C VAL A 146 0.95 9.64 -12.24
N VAL A 147 -0.38 9.77 -12.33
CA VAL A 147 -1.29 8.62 -12.52
C VAL A 147 -0.97 7.91 -13.84
N LEU A 148 -0.77 8.65 -14.92
CA LEU A 148 -0.38 8.09 -16.21
C LEU A 148 0.98 7.38 -16.15
N ALA A 149 1.98 7.99 -15.52
CA ALA A 149 3.29 7.38 -15.36
C ALA A 149 3.21 6.06 -14.58
N LEU A 150 2.51 6.03 -13.45
CA LEU A 150 2.30 4.82 -12.67
C LEU A 150 1.47 3.78 -13.43
N GLY A 151 0.47 4.20 -14.19
CA GLY A 151 -0.36 3.32 -15.03
C GLY A 151 0.48 2.63 -16.11
N ILE A 152 1.39 3.37 -16.76
CA ILE A 152 2.35 2.83 -17.73
C ILE A 152 3.33 1.87 -17.04
N THR A 153 3.88 2.22 -15.88
CA THR A 153 4.77 1.34 -15.11
C THR A 153 4.06 0.03 -14.73
N HIS A 154 2.84 0.12 -14.20
CA HIS A 154 2.04 -1.06 -13.85
C HIS A 154 1.76 -1.95 -15.06
N TRP A 155 1.37 -1.35 -16.19
CA TRP A 155 1.14 -2.09 -17.43
C TRP A 155 2.40 -2.79 -17.94
N LEU A 156 3.56 -2.13 -17.89
CA LEU A 156 4.82 -2.69 -18.35
C LEU A 156 5.31 -3.84 -17.47
N VAL A 157 5.22 -3.68 -16.14
CA VAL A 157 5.62 -4.71 -15.17
C VAL A 157 4.69 -5.92 -15.21
N THR A 158 3.38 -5.72 -15.44
CA THR A 158 2.41 -6.81 -15.53
C THR A 158 2.49 -7.55 -16.88
N ARG A 159 2.99 -6.91 -17.93
CA ARG A 159 3.12 -7.51 -19.27
C ARG A 159 4.28 -8.49 -19.43
N ARG A 160 5.27 -8.48 -18.54
CA ARG A 160 6.36 -9.46 -18.57
C ARG A 160 5.95 -10.64 -17.69
N PRO A 161 5.63 -11.81 -18.30
CA PRO A 161 5.18 -12.98 -17.58
C PRO A 161 6.33 -13.66 -16.82
#